data_AF-A0A1I5PXN7-F1
#
_entry.id   AF-A0A1I5PXN7-F1
#
_cell.length_a   1.000
_cell.length_b   1.000
_cell.length_c   1.000
_cell.angle_alpha   90.00
_cell.angle_beta   90.00
_cell.angle_gamma   90.00
#
_symmetry.space_group_name_H-M   'P 1'
#
loop_
_entity.id
_entity.type
_entity.pdbx_description
1 polymer ?
#
loop_
_entity_poly.entity_id
_entity_poly.type
_entity_poly.pdbx_seq_one_letter_code
_entity_poly.pdbx_strand_id
1 'polypeptide(L)' 'MASRTITEIFDRTEEFAALLGAAELNANNDWEEQFAADLRVNFQRYGTRTYLSDSQLETLERIAEQ' A
#
# COMPACT_ATOMS: atom_id res chain seq x y z
N MET A 1 13.60 0.21 -10.90
CA MET A 1 13.13 -0.01 -9.52
C MET A 1 12.72 -1.47 -9.40
N ALA A 2 13.09 -2.14 -8.31
CA ALA A 2 12.71 -3.52 -8.07
C ALA A 2 11.31 -3.54 -7.43
N SER A 3 10.42 -4.40 -7.91
CA SER A 3 9.16 -4.68 -7.20
C SER A 3 9.37 -5.89 -6.30
N ARG A 4 8.95 -5.78 -5.05
CA ARG A 4 9.01 -6.85 -4.05
C ARG A 4 7.60 -7.18 -3.60
N THR A 5 7.37 -8.41 -3.19
CA THR A 5 6.08 -8.80 -2.62
C THR A 5 5.92 -8.24 -1.21
N ILE A 6 4.68 -8.09 -0.74
CA ILE A 6 4.42 -7.61 0.63
C ILE A 6 5.15 -8.44 1.68
N THR A 7 5.22 -9.78 1.52
CA THR A 7 5.95 -10.64 2.48
C THR A 7 7.47 -10.48 2.46
N GLU A 8 8.04 -9.86 1.43
CA GLU A 8 9.47 -9.52 1.36
C GLU A 8 9.77 -8.13 1.93
N ILE A 9 8.75 -7.28 2.07
CA ILE A 9 8.87 -5.91 2.57
C ILE A 9 8.48 -5.85 4.06
N PHE A 10 7.41 -6.54 4.44
CA PHE A 10 6.84 -6.51 5.79
C PHE A 10 6.98 -7.89 6.43
N ASP A 11 7.50 -7.92 7.66
CA ASP A 11 7.59 -9.15 8.46
C ASP A 11 6.19 -9.69 8.82
N ARG A 12 5.23 -8.79 8.98
CA ARG A 12 3.83 -9.12 9.30
C ARG A 12 2.89 -8.46 8.30
N THR A 13 1.93 -9.24 7.81
CA THR A 13 0.95 -8.77 6.83
C THR A 13 0.05 -7.67 7.39
N GLU A 14 -0.18 -7.69 8.70
CA GLU A 14 -0.95 -6.70 9.44
C GLU A 14 -0.29 -5.31 9.40
N GLU A 15 1.04 -5.23 9.28
CA GLU A 15 1.76 -3.96 9.18
C GLU A 15 1.43 -3.26 7.86
N PHE A 16 1.46 -4.00 6.75
CA PHE A 16 1.00 -3.49 5.46
C PHE A 16 -0.49 -3.12 5.49
N ALA A 17 -1.34 -3.97 6.10
CA ALA A 17 -2.78 -3.70 6.17
C ALA A 17 -3.10 -2.44 6.99
N ALA A 18 -2.35 -2.21 8.07
CA ALA A 18 -2.46 -1.01 8.88
C ALA A 18 -1.98 0.23 8.12
N LEU A 19 -0.84 0.15 7.42
CA LEU A 19 -0.32 1.24 6.59
C LEU A 19 -1.31 1.62 5.47
N LEU A 20 -1.82 0.61 4.75
CA LEU A 20 -2.82 0.82 3.71
C LEU A 20 -4.11 1.43 4.27
N GLY A 21 -4.56 0.98 5.44
CA GLY A 21 -5.73 1.56 6.10
C GLY A 21 -5.51 3.02 6.53
N ALA A 22 -4.32 3.37 7.01
CA ALA A 22 -3.98 4.76 7.32
C ALA A 22 -3.97 5.64 6.07
N ALA A 23 -3.38 5.15 4.96
CA ALA A 23 -3.39 5.87 3.70
C ALA A 23 -4.81 6.06 3.12
N GLU A 24 -5.69 5.05 3.22
CA GLU A 24 -7.10 5.17 2.82
C GLU A 24 -7.86 6.23 3.62
N LEU A 25 -7.55 6.38 4.92
CA LEU A 25 -8.18 7.37 5.78
C LEU A 25 -7.65 8.79 5.57
N ASN A 26 -6.38 8.91 5.22
CA ASN A 26 -5.69 10.19 5.09
C ASN A 26 -5.67 10.73 3.66
N ALA A 27 -6.00 9.93 2.65
CA ALA A 27 -6.12 10.37 1.26
C ALA A 27 -6.99 11.64 1.15
N ASN A 28 -6.46 12.68 0.48
CA ASN A 28 -7.06 14.02 0.46
C ASN A 28 -7.51 14.48 -0.92
N ASN A 29 -7.28 13.66 -1.95
CA ASN A 29 -7.65 13.95 -3.33
C ASN A 29 -7.97 12.66 -4.10
N ASP A 30 -8.69 12.81 -5.21
CA ASP A 30 -9.16 11.70 -6.05
C ASP A 30 -8.03 10.74 -6.49
N TRP A 31 -6.82 11.26 -6.72
CA TRP A 31 -5.69 10.44 -7.13
C TRP A 31 -5.16 9.57 -5.98
N GLU A 32 -5.07 10.11 -4.77
CA GLU A 32 -4.66 9.37 -3.57
C GLU A 32 -5.68 8.31 -3.19
N GLU A 33 -6.97 8.66 -3.26
CA GLU A 33 -8.07 7.71 -3.03
C GLU A 33 -8.00 6.55 -4.01
N GLN A 34 -7.85 6.83 -5.31
CA GLN A 34 -7.73 5.79 -6.32
C GLN A 34 -6.46 4.96 -6.15
N PHE A 35 -5.33 5.58 -5.80
CA PHE A 35 -4.07 4.88 -5.54
C PHE A 35 -4.21 3.86 -4.41
N ALA A 36 -4.77 4.28 -3.27
CA ALA A 36 -5.01 3.40 -2.13
C ALA A 36 -6.02 2.29 -2.47
N ALA A 37 -7.11 2.64 -3.18
CA ALA A 37 -8.11 1.68 -3.62
C ALA A 37 -7.54 0.61 -4.57
N ASP A 38 -6.67 0.99 -5.51
CA ASP A 38 -6.03 0.04 -6.42
C ASP A 38 -5.10 -0.93 -5.67
N LEU A 39 -4.33 -0.42 -4.70
CA LEU A 39 -3.51 -1.26 -3.82
C LEU A 39 -4.38 -2.20 -2.98
N ARG A 40 -5.52 -1.73 -2.47
CA ARG A 40 -6.49 -2.56 -1.73
C ARG A 40 -7.06 -3.67 -2.60
N VAL A 41 -7.48 -3.38 -3.82
CA VAL A 41 -8.00 -4.36 -4.77
C VAL A 41 -6.94 -5.43 -5.07
N ASN A 42 -5.70 -5.00 -5.35
CA ASN A 42 -4.61 -5.93 -5.60
C ASN A 42 -4.31 -6.81 -4.37
N PHE A 43 -4.27 -6.21 -3.18
CA PHE A 43 -4.07 -6.94 -1.93
C PHE A 43 -5.19 -7.93 -1.62
N GLN A 44 -6.45 -7.58 -1.84
CA GLN A 44 -7.57 -8.52 -1.68
C GLN A 44 -7.49 -9.68 -2.68
N ARG A 45 -6.99 -9.43 -3.89
CA ARG A 45 -6.87 -10.44 -4.95
C ARG A 45 -5.70 -11.39 -4.77
N TYR A 46 -4.54 -10.87 -4.36
CA TYR A 46 -3.28 -11.63 -4.35
C TYR A 46 -2.71 -11.84 -2.93
N GLY A 47 -3.26 -11.19 -1.91
CA GLY A 47 -2.78 -11.25 -0.54
C GLY A 47 -1.33 -10.78 -0.41
N THR A 48 -0.55 -11.50 0.37
CA THR A 48 0.87 -11.19 0.65
C THR A 48 1.79 -11.30 -0.58
N ARG A 49 1.28 -11.85 -1.69
CA ARG A 49 1.99 -11.95 -2.97
C ARG A 49 1.79 -10.74 -3.87
N THR A 50 1.04 -9.74 -3.44
CA THR A 50 0.96 -8.45 -4.15
C THR A 50 2.34 -7.85 -4.22
N TYR A 51 2.72 -7.43 -5.42
CA TYR A 51 3.95 -6.68 -5.65
C TYR A 51 3.73 -5.21 -5.34
N LEU A 52 4.73 -4.62 -4.67
CA LEU A 52 4.82 -3.21 -4.37
C LEU A 52 6.21 -2.74 -4.81
N SER A 53 6.27 -1.69 -5.65
CA SER A 53 7.54 -1.03 -5.95
C SER A 53 7.96 -0.09 -4.82
N ASP A 54 9.25 0.22 -4.74
CA ASP A 54 9.78 1.18 -3.76
C ASP A 54 9.05 2.54 -3.83
N SER A 55 8.78 3.05 -5.05
CA SER A 55 8.03 4.29 -5.24
C SER A 55 6.57 4.22 -4.79
N GLN A 56 5.92 3.05 -4.91
CA GLN A 56 4.57 2.85 -4.41
C GLN A 56 4.57 2.80 -2.89
N LEU A 57 5.58 2.18 -2.28
CA LEU A 57 5.75 2.17 -0.83
C LEU A 57 5.95 3.60 -0.30
N GLU A 58 6.89 4.36 -0.85
CA GLU A 58 7.13 5.76 -0.47
C GLU A 58 5.88 6.63 -0.62
N THR A 59 5.11 6.41 -1.70
CA THR A 59 3.84 7.11 -1.91
C THR A 59 2.81 6.73 -0.86
N LEU A 60 2.69 5.45 -0.54
CA LEU A 60 1.76 4.94 0.46
C LEU A 60 2.08 5.48 1.86
N GLU A 61 3.36 5.46 2.25
CA GLU A 61 3.87 6.03 3.50
C GLU A 61 3.58 7.52 3.59
N ARG A 62 3.85 8.29 2.51
CA ARG A 62 3.55 9.72 2.47
C ARG A 62 2.06 10.01 2.68
N ILE A 63 1.17 9.27 2.03
CA ILE A 63 -0.29 9.45 2.19
C ILE A 63 -0.71 9.08 3.62
N ALA A 64 -0.13 8.04 4.21
CA ALA A 64 -0.46 7.61 5.56
C ALA A 64 -0.02 8.59 6.66
N GLU A 65 0.99 9.44 6.42
CA GLU A 65 1.57 10.35 7.43
C GLU A 65 1.11 11.82 7.32
N GLN A 66 0.29 12.17 6.32
CA GLN A 66 -0.09 13.57 6.05
C GLN A 66 -1.13 14.17 7.00
#